data_AF-A0A958JHQ8-F1
#
_entry.id   AF-A0A958JHQ8-F1
#
_cell.length_a   1.000
_cell.length_b   1.000
_cell.length_c   1.000
_cell.angle_alpha   90.00
_cell.angle_beta   90.00
_cell.angle_gamma   90.00
#
_symmetry.space_group_name_H-M   'P 1'
#
loop_
_entity.id
_entity.type
_entity.pdbx_description
1 polymer ?
#
loop_
_entity_poly.entity_id
_entity_poly.type
_entity_poly.pdbx_seq_one_letter_code
_entity_poly.pdbx_strand_id
1 'polypeptide(L)'
;DARFGGSGGGGGGGGGGAFGCDVTTDFSDGAFRGALWKPVSENTGNPVFLLPSEYWSSADKGVQGIEVLDSAGNVVVNGTRRNCCPNGGRAHFDVPRRASSLNALAPITIRLRLNGGTTECRNVPTPTTRYD
;
A
#
# COMPACT_ATOMS: atom_id res chain seq x y z
N ASP A 1 14.00 50.96 3.35
CA ASP A 1 12.80 50.84 4.20
C ASP A 1 12.24 49.44 4.11
N ALA A 2 12.03 48.83 5.27
CA ALA A 2 11.47 47.49 5.43
C ALA A 2 9.94 47.56 5.47
N ARG A 3 9.25 46.45 5.19
CA ARG A 3 8.42 45.75 6.19
C ARG A 3 7.76 44.48 5.65
N PHE A 4 7.88 43.46 6.50
CA PHE A 4 7.21 42.17 6.52
C PHE A 4 5.71 42.27 6.80
N GLY A 5 4.99 41.19 6.46
CA GLY A 5 3.79 40.72 7.15
C GLY A 5 2.97 39.81 6.23
N GLY A 6 2.61 38.57 6.53
CA GLY A 6 2.71 37.68 7.69
C GLY A 6 1.79 36.49 7.33
N SER A 7 2.28 35.24 7.26
CA SER A 7 2.26 34.24 8.35
C SER A 7 0.89 34.00 8.99
N GLY A 8 0.35 32.79 8.77
CA GLY A 8 -0.67 32.14 9.60
C GLY A 8 -1.35 31.03 8.80
N GLY A 9 -1.45 29.76 9.22
CA GLY A 9 -0.95 28.96 10.34
C GLY A 9 -1.21 27.51 9.89
N GLY A 10 -0.37 26.51 10.16
CA GLY A 10 -0.01 26.06 11.50
C GLY A 10 -1.13 25.18 12.05
N GLY A 11 -1.06 23.87 11.83
CA GLY A 11 -1.99 22.89 12.39
C GLY A 11 -1.55 21.45 12.13
N GLY A 12 -0.54 20.99 12.88
CA GLY A 12 -0.02 19.63 12.82
C GLY A 12 -0.75 18.63 13.71
N GLY A 13 -0.52 17.36 13.40
CA GLY A 13 -0.60 16.18 14.26
C GLY A 13 0.02 15.03 13.46
N GLY A 14 1.07 14.33 13.84
CA GLY A 14 1.59 14.03 15.17
C GLY A 14 1.46 12.53 15.40
N GLY A 15 2.45 11.74 14.98
CA GLY A 15 2.57 10.33 15.39
C GLY A 15 3.23 9.39 14.38
N GLY A 16 4.53 9.13 14.57
CA GLY A 16 5.23 7.94 14.07
C GLY A 16 5.59 7.95 12.59
N GLY A 17 6.88 8.01 12.27
CA GLY A 17 7.35 7.61 10.95
C GLY A 17 6.93 6.16 10.73
N ALA A 18 5.87 5.94 9.96
CA ALA A 18 5.39 4.62 9.58
C ALA A 18 6.56 3.92 8.92
N PHE A 19 7.20 2.95 9.59
CA PHE A 19 8.20 1.99 9.08
C PHE A 19 9.02 2.34 7.80
N GLY A 20 9.51 3.57 7.65
CA GLY A 20 10.20 4.04 6.43
C GLY A 20 9.30 4.34 5.22
N CYS A 21 8.06 4.77 5.44
CA CYS A 21 7.09 5.19 4.43
C CYS A 21 7.20 6.69 4.20
N ASP A 22 7.38 7.12 2.95
CA ASP A 22 7.33 8.54 2.59
C ASP A 22 5.89 9.04 2.49
N VAL A 23 4.99 8.16 2.07
CA VAL A 23 3.55 8.44 1.91
C VAL A 23 2.76 7.27 2.49
N THR A 24 1.67 7.58 3.19
CA THR A 24 0.68 6.57 3.63
C THR A 24 -0.65 6.88 2.99
N THR A 25 -1.24 5.86 2.35
CA THR A 25 -2.51 5.96 1.62
C THR A 25 -3.33 4.71 1.92
N ASP A 26 -4.59 4.86 2.29
CA ASP A 26 -5.45 3.69 2.53
C ASP A 26 -5.90 3.02 1.22
N PHE A 27 -6.44 1.81 1.33
CA PHE A 27 -7.16 1.20 0.22
C PHE A 27 -8.45 1.97 -0.03
N SER A 28 -8.62 2.43 -1.27
CA SER A 28 -9.82 3.10 -1.76
C SER A 28 -9.89 2.90 -3.27
N ASP A 29 -10.82 2.08 -3.72
CA ASP A 29 -11.12 1.72 -5.11
C ASP A 29 -11.82 2.88 -5.82
N GLY A 30 -12.73 3.58 -5.13
CA GLY A 30 -13.43 4.75 -5.67
C GLY A 30 -14.08 4.51 -7.05
N ALA A 31 -14.44 5.59 -7.75
CA ALA A 31 -15.09 5.48 -9.07
C ALA A 31 -14.13 5.09 -10.22
N PHE A 32 -12.82 5.20 -10.00
CA PHE A 32 -11.80 5.12 -11.05
C PHE A 32 -10.84 3.93 -10.92
N ARG A 33 -11.26 2.84 -10.27
CA ARG A 33 -10.44 1.61 -10.12
C ARG A 33 -9.12 1.85 -9.37
N GLY A 34 -9.23 2.51 -8.22
CA GLY A 34 -8.21 2.95 -7.28
C GLY A 34 -7.40 1.79 -6.69
N ALA A 35 -7.41 1.62 -5.38
CA ALA A 35 -6.72 0.53 -4.69
C ALA A 35 -7.67 -0.39 -3.94
N LEU A 36 -7.49 -1.70 -4.09
CA LEU A 36 -8.33 -2.73 -3.50
C LEU A 36 -7.48 -3.77 -2.80
N TRP A 37 -7.83 -4.16 -1.58
CA TRP A 37 -7.35 -5.35 -0.90
C TRP A 37 -8.44 -6.43 -0.92
N LYS A 38 -8.09 -7.63 -1.41
CA LYS A 38 -8.92 -8.83 -1.31
C LYS A 38 -8.23 -9.85 -0.39
N PRO A 39 -8.87 -10.31 0.69
CA PRO A 39 -8.29 -11.29 1.61
C PRO A 39 -8.09 -12.67 0.97
N VAL A 40 -8.87 -12.99 -0.07
CA VAL A 40 -8.81 -14.27 -0.79
C VAL A 40 -8.91 -14.01 -2.30
N SER A 41 -7.90 -14.44 -3.04
CA SER A 41 -7.90 -14.57 -4.49
C SER A 41 -8.52 -15.90 -4.89
N GLU A 42 -9.43 -15.86 -5.86
CA GLU A 42 -10.09 -17.05 -6.42
C GLU A 42 -9.10 -18.02 -7.08
N ASN A 43 -7.93 -17.54 -7.50
CA ASN A 43 -6.93 -18.36 -8.19
C ASN A 43 -5.93 -19.01 -7.23
N THR A 44 -5.64 -18.38 -6.10
CA THR A 44 -4.50 -18.76 -5.24
C THR A 44 -4.90 -19.05 -3.80
N GLY A 45 -6.10 -18.68 -3.37
CA GLY A 45 -6.55 -18.76 -1.97
C GLY A 45 -5.83 -17.80 -1.02
N ASN A 46 -4.88 -17.01 -1.53
CA ASN A 46 -4.08 -16.05 -0.78
C ASN A 46 -4.61 -14.63 -0.99
N PRO A 47 -4.28 -13.67 -0.10
CA PRO A 47 -4.62 -12.28 -0.31
C PRO A 47 -3.97 -11.73 -1.57
N VAL A 48 -4.70 -10.83 -2.20
CA VAL A 48 -4.21 -10.03 -3.33
C VAL A 48 -4.60 -8.60 -3.11
N PHE A 49 -3.83 -7.70 -3.71
CA PHE A 49 -4.25 -6.33 -3.83
C PHE A 49 -4.05 -5.81 -5.25
N LEU A 50 -4.94 -4.91 -5.63
CA LEU A 50 -4.95 -4.24 -6.92
C LEU A 50 -4.67 -2.77 -6.68
N LEU A 51 -3.79 -2.19 -7.51
CA LEU A 51 -3.51 -0.76 -7.54
C LEU A 51 -3.85 -0.19 -8.93
N PRO A 52 -3.97 1.14 -9.06
CA PRO A 52 -4.13 1.78 -10.36
C PRO A 52 -3.05 1.38 -11.37
N SER A 53 -3.33 1.59 -12.66
CA SER A 53 -2.49 1.10 -13.77
C SER A 53 -1.06 1.67 -13.74
N GLU A 54 -0.89 2.89 -13.24
CA GLU A 54 0.40 3.57 -13.10
C GLU A 54 1.38 2.81 -12.20
N TYR A 55 0.88 2.01 -11.25
CA TYR A 55 1.72 1.18 -10.37
C TYR A 55 2.32 -0.04 -11.08
N TRP A 56 1.91 -0.31 -12.33
CA TRP A 56 2.42 -1.45 -13.10
C TRP A 56 3.82 -1.21 -13.68
N SER A 57 3.98 -0.09 -14.40
CA SER A 57 5.19 0.17 -15.19
C SER A 57 5.52 1.65 -15.38
N SER A 58 4.89 2.56 -14.63
CA SER A 58 5.26 3.99 -14.68
C SER A 58 6.72 4.18 -14.25
N ALA A 59 7.42 5.12 -14.87
CA ALA A 59 8.80 5.47 -14.52
C ALA A 59 8.93 5.95 -13.07
N ASP A 60 7.88 6.56 -12.51
CA ASP A 60 7.91 7.08 -11.14
C ASP A 60 7.11 6.21 -10.17
N LYS A 61 5.92 5.75 -10.60
CA LYS A 61 4.96 5.04 -9.75
C LYS A 61 5.01 3.52 -9.87
N GLY A 62 5.76 2.97 -10.83
CA GLY A 62 5.88 1.53 -10.99
C GLY A 62 6.45 0.87 -9.73
N VAL A 63 5.82 -0.19 -9.25
CA VAL A 63 6.24 -0.90 -8.03
C VAL A 63 7.43 -1.81 -8.35
N GLN A 64 8.54 -1.62 -7.63
CA GLN A 64 9.75 -2.45 -7.69
C GLN A 64 9.76 -3.56 -6.64
N GLY A 65 9.16 -3.31 -5.48
CA GLY A 65 9.21 -4.23 -4.35
C GLY A 65 8.03 -4.04 -3.41
N ILE A 66 7.63 -5.13 -2.77
CA ILE A 66 6.47 -5.19 -1.89
C ILE A 66 6.86 -5.95 -0.64
N GLU A 67 6.69 -5.32 0.50
CA GLU A 67 6.93 -5.91 1.81
C GLU A 67 5.65 -5.81 2.61
N VAL A 68 5.31 -6.88 3.29
CA VAL A 68 4.26 -6.87 4.32
C VAL A 68 4.95 -6.79 5.66
N LEU A 69 4.57 -5.78 6.43
CA LEU A 69 5.13 -5.49 7.74
C LEU A 69 4.10 -5.82 8.83
N ASP A 70 4.58 -6.35 9.96
CA ASP A 70 3.76 -6.39 11.19
C ASP A 70 3.64 -5.01 11.85
N SER A 71 2.92 -4.95 12.96
CA SER A 71 2.74 -3.75 13.76
C SER A 71 4.01 -3.22 14.44
N ALA A 72 5.10 -3.98 14.42
CA ALA A 72 6.42 -3.57 14.90
C ALA A 72 7.36 -3.14 13.75
N GLY A 73 6.92 -3.26 12.50
CA GLY A 73 7.69 -2.89 11.32
C GLY A 73 8.60 -3.99 10.76
N ASN A 74 8.49 -5.21 11.27
CA ASN A 74 9.28 -6.32 10.77
C ASN A 74 8.67 -6.84 9.47
N VAL A 75 9.52 -7.13 8.48
CA VAL A 75 9.06 -7.78 7.25
C VAL A 75 8.64 -9.21 7.56
N VAL A 76 7.35 -9.51 7.37
CA VAL A 76 6.78 -10.84 7.64
C VAL A 76 6.65 -11.68 6.38
N VAL A 77 6.49 -11.05 5.21
CA VAL A 77 6.49 -11.70 3.89
C VAL A 77 6.73 -10.66 2.80
N ASN A 78 7.37 -11.05 1.70
CA ASN A 78 7.46 -10.23 0.49
C ASN A 78 6.29 -10.56 -0.45
N GLY A 79 5.66 -9.52 -1.00
CA GLY A 79 4.66 -9.68 -2.04
C GLY A 79 5.29 -9.90 -3.41
N THR A 80 4.50 -10.38 -4.37
CA THR A 80 4.96 -10.58 -5.75
C THR A 80 3.99 -9.93 -6.72
N ARG A 81 4.52 -9.26 -7.75
CA ARG A 81 3.71 -8.79 -8.87
C ARG A 81 3.33 -9.98 -9.74
N ARG A 82 2.05 -10.14 -10.06
CA ARG A 82 1.64 -11.09 -11.09
C ARG A 82 2.02 -10.53 -12.45
N ASN A 83 2.79 -11.27 -13.25
CA ASN A 83 3.26 -10.81 -14.56
C ASN A 83 2.23 -10.96 -15.70
N CYS A 84 1.05 -11.54 -15.45
CA CYS A 84 0.05 -11.74 -16.49
C CYS A 84 -1.20 -10.87 -16.27
N CYS A 85 -1.58 -10.20 -17.36
CA CYS A 85 -2.80 -9.45 -17.61
C CYS A 85 -3.07 -8.27 -16.65
N PRO A 86 -3.20 -7.03 -17.15
CA PRO A 86 -3.76 -5.96 -16.34
C PRO A 86 -5.20 -6.34 -15.98
N ASN A 87 -5.47 -6.62 -14.71
CA ASN A 87 -6.77 -7.09 -14.23
C ASN A 87 -7.75 -5.91 -14.29
N GLY A 88 -8.43 -5.74 -15.42
CA GLY A 88 -9.23 -4.54 -15.70
C GLY A 88 -8.38 -3.27 -15.73
N GLY A 89 -7.13 -3.34 -16.21
CA GLY A 89 -6.23 -2.18 -16.24
C GLY A 89 -5.40 -1.98 -14.98
N ARG A 90 -5.58 -2.78 -13.92
CA ARG A 90 -4.92 -2.57 -12.61
C ARG A 90 -3.65 -3.41 -12.45
N ALA A 91 -2.70 -2.87 -11.70
CA ALA A 91 -1.53 -3.60 -11.25
C ALA A 91 -1.95 -4.61 -10.16
N HIS A 92 -1.55 -5.87 -10.31
CA HIS A 92 -1.98 -6.96 -9.44
C HIS A 92 -0.81 -7.58 -8.69
N PHE A 93 -0.97 -7.70 -7.38
CA PHE A 93 0.03 -8.19 -6.47
C PHE A 93 -0.52 -9.30 -5.57
N ASP A 94 0.23 -10.39 -5.46
CA ASP A 94 -0.02 -11.49 -4.52
C ASP A 94 0.73 -11.26 -3.20
N VAL A 95 0.08 -11.65 -2.11
CA VAL A 95 0.74 -11.83 -0.82
C VAL A 95 0.79 -13.34 -0.54
N PRO A 96 1.95 -14.01 -0.57
CA PRO A 96 2.05 -15.47 -0.50
C PRO A 96 1.89 -16.01 0.93
N ARG A 97 0.88 -15.52 1.66
CA ARG A 97 0.53 -15.95 3.01
C ARG A 97 -0.97 -15.75 3.22
N ARG A 98 -1.65 -16.77 3.76
CA ARG A 98 -3.11 -16.72 3.99
C ARG A 98 -3.51 -15.52 4.86
N ALA A 99 -4.66 -14.91 4.55
CA ALA A 99 -5.22 -13.81 5.33
C ALA A 99 -5.36 -14.16 6.82
N SER A 100 -5.80 -15.38 7.15
CA SER A 100 -5.95 -15.82 8.54
C SER A 100 -4.62 -15.85 9.30
N SER A 101 -3.53 -16.23 8.65
CA SER A 101 -2.19 -16.20 9.24
C SER A 101 -1.69 -14.78 9.43
N LEU A 102 -1.97 -13.88 8.48
CA LEU A 102 -1.64 -12.45 8.61
C LEU A 102 -2.49 -11.77 9.69
N ASN A 103 -3.72 -12.24 9.92
CA ASN A 103 -4.61 -11.67 10.94
C ASN A 103 -4.08 -11.83 12.37
N ALA A 104 -3.24 -12.84 12.62
CA ALA A 104 -2.53 -12.99 13.89
C ALA A 104 -1.46 -11.89 14.12
N LEU A 105 -1.10 -11.16 13.06
CA LEU A 105 -0.10 -10.09 13.06
C LEU A 105 -0.73 -8.72 12.82
N ALA A 106 -2.08 -8.65 12.84
CA ALA A 106 -2.81 -7.43 12.57
C ALA A 106 -2.59 -6.36 13.66
N PRO A 107 -2.56 -5.06 13.31
CA PRO A 107 -2.63 -4.53 11.95
C PRO A 107 -1.34 -4.79 11.16
N ILE A 108 -1.47 -5.04 9.86
CA ILE A 108 -0.30 -5.13 8.96
C ILE A 108 -0.21 -3.89 8.07
N THR A 109 0.99 -3.62 7.57
CA THR A 109 1.25 -2.55 6.60
C THR A 109 1.78 -3.18 5.30
N ILE A 110 1.23 -2.78 4.16
CA ILE A 110 1.80 -3.09 2.84
C ILE A 110 2.70 -1.94 2.45
N ARG A 111 4.01 -2.18 2.36
CA ARG A 111 5.03 -1.22 1.95
C ARG A 111 5.42 -1.47 0.49
N LEU A 112 5.28 -0.43 -0.34
CA LEU A 112 5.55 -0.42 -1.77
C LEU A 112 6.79 0.44 -2.03
N ARG A 113 7.83 -0.15 -2.61
CA ARG A 113 8.98 0.61 -3.13
C ARG A 113 8.71 0.96 -4.59
N LEU A 114 8.67 2.25 -4.91
CA LEU A 114 8.33 2.76 -6.23
C LEU A 114 9.60 3.08 -7.04
N ASN A 115 9.48 3.08 -8.37
CA ASN A 115 10.59 3.38 -9.28
C ASN A 115 11.23 4.76 -9.05
N GLY A 116 10.44 5.76 -8.65
CA GLY A 116 10.92 7.10 -8.30
C GLY A 116 11.71 7.19 -6.98
N GLY A 117 11.97 6.05 -6.32
CA GLY A 117 12.68 5.98 -5.04
C GLY A 117 11.81 6.21 -3.81
N THR A 118 10.55 6.65 -4.00
CA THR A 118 9.58 6.84 -2.93
C THR A 118 9.03 5.52 -2.41
N THR A 119 8.74 5.47 -1.11
CA THR A 119 8.04 4.37 -0.46
C THR A 119 6.61 4.78 -0.11
N GLU A 120 5.63 4.02 -0.57
CA GLU A 120 4.21 4.20 -0.25
C GLU A 120 3.70 3.05 0.62
N CYS A 121 2.94 3.38 1.65
CA CYS A 121 2.40 2.39 2.57
C CYS A 121 0.87 2.39 2.58
N ARG A 122 0.30 1.21 2.80
CA ARG A 122 -1.14 1.01 2.94
C ARG A 122 -1.44 0.18 4.18
N ASN A 123 -2.36 0.66 5.00
CA ASN A 123 -2.74 -0.04 6.21
C ASN A 123 -3.80 -1.09 5.92
N VAL A 124 -3.66 -2.27 6.54
CA VAL A 124 -4.66 -3.34 6.52
C VAL A 124 -4.95 -3.72 7.97
N PRO A 125 -5.93 -3.05 8.61
CA PRO A 125 -6.25 -3.29 10.02
C PRO A 125 -6.70 -4.72 10.31
N THR A 126 -7.35 -5.37 9.35
CA THR A 126 -7.88 -6.73 9.49
C THR A 126 -7.66 -7.47 8.17
N PRO A 127 -6.58 -8.27 8.03
CA PRO A 127 -6.21 -8.95 6.77
C PRO A 127 -7.28 -9.86 6.18
N THR A 128 -8.25 -10.32 6.96
CA THR A 128 -9.39 -11.14 6.53
C THR A 128 -10.58 -10.33 6.00
N THR A 129 -10.54 -9.00 6.14
CA THR A 129 -11.56 -8.08 5.63
C THR A 129 -11.15 -7.55 4.26
N ARG A 130 -12.12 -7.31 3.38
CA ARG A 130 -11.92 -6.65 2.08
C ARG A 130 -11.89 -5.13 2.29
N TYR A 131 -11.01 -4.42 1.59
CA TYR A 131 -10.95 -2.96 1.59
C TYR A 131 -10.94 -2.44 0.16
N ASP A 132 -11.82 -1.49 -0.12
CA ASP A 132 -12.10 -0.85 -1.41
C ASP A 132 -12.45 0.63 -1.24
#